data_AF-Q8BVA5-F1
#
_entry.id   AF-Q8BVA5-F1
#
_cell.length_a   1.000
_cell.length_b   1.000
_cell.length_c   1.000
_cell.angle_alpha   90.00
_cell.angle_beta   90.00
_cell.angle_gamma   90.00
#
_symmetry.space_group_name_H-M   'P 1'
#
loop_
_entity.id
_entity.type
_entity.pdbx_description
1 polymer ?
#
loop_
_entity_poly.entity_id
_entity_poly.type
_entity_poly.pdbx_seq_one_letter_code
_entity_poly.pdbx_strand_id
1 'polypeptide(L)'
;MASEVEEQIPVREEFFLCGGVETKIIKCGPWTNLFEKQDVSKPKQLIFIIPGNPGYSAFYVPFAKALYTLMKSRFPVWIISHAGFSVTPKDKKVLAAPQEESNAQKIEDVYGLNGQIEHKIAFLRAHVPKDVKLILIGHSVGTYMTLHVMKRVLELPVAHAFLLFPTIERMSESPNGKFATPFLCQFRYLLYATSYLLFKPCPEVIKSFIIQKLMGQMNIKLELPLTDILQPFCLANAAYLGSQEMVQIVKRDDDIIKEFLPKLKFYYGKTDGWCPVKYYEDMKKDFPEGNIYLCEKGIPHAFVLDFSQEMATIVAEWINNRPPRK
;
A
#
# COMPACT_ATOMS: atom_id res chain seq x y z
N MET A 1 -32.68 18.09 -9.81
CA MET A 1 -31.25 18.16 -10.16
C MET A 1 -30.52 18.86 -9.03
N ALA A 2 -30.05 18.11 -8.04
CA ALA A 2 -28.95 18.58 -7.21
C ALA A 2 -27.77 17.75 -7.71
N SER A 3 -26.96 18.34 -8.60
CA SER A 3 -25.60 17.85 -8.78
C SER A 3 -24.97 18.00 -7.41
N GLU A 4 -24.80 16.89 -6.69
CA GLU A 4 -23.84 16.84 -5.59
C GLU A 4 -22.54 17.36 -6.20
N VAL A 5 -22.19 18.60 -5.86
CA VAL A 5 -20.83 19.06 -6.01
C VAL A 5 -20.08 18.10 -5.11
N GLU A 6 -19.48 17.05 -5.68
CA GLU A 6 -18.47 16.26 -5.01
C GLU A 6 -17.43 17.29 -4.55
N GLU A 7 -17.56 17.72 -3.31
CA GLU A 7 -16.62 18.62 -2.67
C GLU A 7 -15.27 17.92 -2.80
N GLN A 8 -14.42 18.39 -3.72
CA GLN A 8 -13.21 17.68 -4.10
C GLN A 8 -12.39 17.46 -2.85
N ILE A 9 -12.40 16.21 -2.37
CA ILE A 9 -11.70 15.88 -1.13
C ILE A 9 -10.23 16.19 -1.34
N PRO A 10 -9.63 17.08 -0.53
CA PRO A 10 -8.28 17.53 -0.75
C PRO A 10 -7.30 16.37 -0.58
N VAL A 11 -6.56 16.08 -1.65
CA VAL A 11 -5.46 15.13 -1.65
C VAL A 11 -4.16 15.90 -1.86
N ARG A 12 -3.14 15.60 -1.05
CA ARG A 12 -1.83 16.23 -1.13
C ARG A 12 -0.73 15.19 -1.30
N GLU A 13 0.14 15.43 -2.26
CA GLU A 13 1.40 14.71 -2.43
C GLU A 13 2.50 15.41 -1.63
N GLU A 14 3.18 14.66 -0.78
CA GLU A 14 4.38 15.10 -0.06
C GLU A 14 5.52 14.10 -0.28
N PHE A 15 6.75 14.60 -0.25
CA PHE A 15 7.95 13.83 -0.51
C PHE A 15 8.89 13.97 0.67
N PHE A 16 9.39 12.86 1.21
CA PHE A 16 10.25 12.81 2.39
C PHE A 16 11.50 12.00 2.12
N LEU A 17 12.63 12.35 2.73
CA LEU A 17 13.78 11.46 2.76
C LEU A 17 13.57 10.43 3.87
N CYS A 18 13.49 9.15 3.51
CA CYS A 18 13.24 8.04 4.44
C CYS A 18 14.10 6.84 4.06
N GLY A 19 14.96 6.37 4.97
CA GLY A 19 15.78 5.20 4.71
C GLY A 19 16.86 5.42 3.65
N GLY A 20 17.24 6.68 3.39
CA GLY A 20 18.14 7.06 2.30
C GLY A 20 17.47 7.16 0.92
N VAL A 21 16.14 7.11 0.83
CA VAL A 21 15.39 7.21 -0.43
C VAL A 21 14.27 8.25 -0.33
N GLU A 22 14.08 9.02 -1.40
CA GLU A 22 12.94 9.91 -1.54
C GLU A 22 11.63 9.11 -1.61
N THR A 23 10.69 9.46 -0.75
CA THR A 23 9.48 8.69 -0.50
C THR A 23 8.26 9.58 -0.68
N LYS A 24 7.41 9.21 -1.63
CA LYS A 24 6.12 9.84 -1.84
C LYS A 24 5.09 9.30 -0.84
N ILE A 25 4.41 10.21 -0.16
CA ILE A 25 3.19 9.95 0.61
C ILE A 25 2.04 10.74 -0.02
N ILE A 26 0.88 10.11 -0.13
CA ILE A 26 -0.37 10.78 -0.47
C ILE A 26 -1.21 10.88 0.79
N LYS A 27 -1.63 12.10 1.14
CA LYS A 27 -2.48 12.38 2.31
C LYS A 27 -3.87 12.82 1.86
N CYS A 28 -4.90 12.18 2.39
CA CYS A 28 -6.31 12.55 2.23
C CYS A 28 -6.88 12.97 3.60
N GLY A 29 -7.50 14.15 3.67
CA GLY A 29 -7.95 14.77 4.93
C GLY A 29 -6.99 15.83 5.47
N PRO A 30 -6.89 16.09 6.79
CA PRO A 30 -6.02 17.13 7.31
C PRO A 30 -4.54 16.82 7.03
N TRP A 31 -3.80 17.81 6.54
CA TRP A 31 -2.40 17.68 6.12
C TRP A 31 -1.39 18.01 7.24
N THR A 32 -1.89 18.16 8.46
CA THR A 32 -1.10 18.59 9.62
C THR A 32 -0.02 17.57 9.97
N ASN A 33 1.12 18.08 10.45
CA ASN A 33 2.09 17.24 11.12
C ASN A 33 1.44 16.68 12.40
N LEU A 34 1.44 15.35 12.55
CA LEU A 34 0.80 14.70 13.69
C LEU A 34 1.52 15.01 15.03
N PHE A 35 2.75 15.51 15.00
CA PHE A 35 3.49 15.96 16.18
C PHE A 35 3.14 17.39 16.62
N GLU A 36 2.45 18.19 15.79
CA GLU A 36 2.08 19.55 16.18
C GLU A 36 0.96 19.55 17.24
N LYS A 37 1.14 20.34 18.30
CA LYS A 37 0.31 20.35 19.53
C LYS A 37 -1.06 21.05 19.39
N GLN A 38 -1.71 21.03 18.23
CA GLN A 38 -3.08 21.53 18.14
C GLN A 38 -4.06 20.49 18.74
N ASP A 39 -4.12 20.41 20.07
CA ASP A 39 -4.79 19.33 20.82
C ASP A 39 -6.27 19.14 20.46
N VAL A 40 -6.98 20.21 20.09
CA VAL A 40 -8.43 20.14 19.81
C VAL A 40 -8.73 19.52 18.44
N SER A 41 -7.84 19.70 17.45
CA SER A 41 -8.02 19.22 16.07
C SER A 41 -7.17 17.98 15.74
N LYS A 42 -6.27 17.56 16.64
CA LYS A 42 -5.38 16.42 16.41
C LYS A 42 -6.18 15.11 16.21
N PRO A 43 -6.00 14.41 15.08
CA PRO A 43 -6.71 13.16 14.85
C PRO A 43 -6.21 12.07 15.81
N LYS A 44 -7.13 11.37 16.48
CA LYS A 44 -6.81 10.27 17.41
C LYS A 44 -6.44 8.96 16.72
N GLN A 45 -6.80 8.83 15.44
CA GLN A 45 -6.48 7.65 14.64
C GLN A 45 -5.97 8.06 13.26
N LEU A 46 -5.08 7.25 12.70
CA LEU A 46 -4.56 7.39 11.34
C LEU A 46 -4.86 6.10 10.57
N ILE A 47 -5.49 6.22 9.41
CA ILE A 47 -5.59 5.10 8.46
C ILE A 47 -4.35 5.15 7.57
N PHE A 48 -3.55 4.09 7.58
CA PHE A 48 -2.29 4.00 6.85
C PHE A 48 -2.33 2.82 5.87
N ILE A 49 -2.28 3.14 4.59
CA ILE A 49 -2.42 2.19 3.48
C ILE A 49 -1.02 1.82 2.98
N ILE A 50 -0.71 0.53 3.01
CA ILE A 50 0.49 -0.06 2.41
C ILE A 50 0.05 -0.77 1.11
N PRO A 51 0.46 -0.26 -0.06
CA PRO A 51 0.04 -0.81 -1.34
C PRO A 51 0.68 -2.17 -1.62
N GLY A 52 0.11 -2.89 -2.58
CA GLY A 52 0.76 -4.01 -3.26
C GLY A 52 1.79 -3.55 -4.30
N ASN A 53 2.51 -4.47 -4.94
CA ASN A 53 3.39 -4.20 -6.09
C ASN A 53 2.51 -3.97 -7.35
N PRO A 54 2.74 -2.94 -8.19
CA PRO A 54 3.88 -2.03 -8.30
C PRO A 54 3.88 -0.78 -7.42
N GLY A 55 3.29 -0.80 -6.22
CA GLY A 55 3.60 0.17 -5.16
C GLY A 55 3.19 1.62 -5.40
N TYR A 56 2.53 1.93 -6.52
CA TYR A 56 2.15 3.29 -6.87
C TYR A 56 0.92 3.73 -6.09
N SER A 57 1.13 4.67 -5.15
CA SER A 57 0.08 5.21 -4.29
C SER A 57 -1.06 5.90 -5.04
N ALA A 58 -0.82 6.41 -6.26
CA ALA A 58 -1.84 7.10 -7.07
C ALA A 58 -3.06 6.22 -7.40
N PHE A 59 -2.89 4.90 -7.58
CA PHE A 59 -4.02 3.98 -7.81
C PHE A 59 -4.96 3.88 -6.61
N TYR A 60 -4.49 4.19 -5.41
CA TYR A 60 -5.27 4.06 -4.18
C TYR A 60 -5.99 5.36 -3.81
N VAL A 61 -5.82 6.45 -4.59
CA VAL A 61 -6.46 7.73 -4.30
C VAL A 61 -7.99 7.62 -4.25
N PRO A 62 -8.67 6.98 -5.24
CA PRO A 62 -10.12 6.82 -5.17
C PRO A 62 -10.57 6.04 -3.93
N PHE A 63 -9.85 4.96 -3.58
CA PHE A 63 -10.11 4.17 -2.38
C PHE A 63 -9.93 4.99 -1.10
N ALA A 64 -8.85 5.77 -1.00
CA ALA A 64 -8.57 6.62 0.16
C ALA A 64 -9.61 7.73 0.34
N LYS A 65 -10.05 8.37 -0.74
CA LYS A 65 -11.12 9.37 -0.71
C LYS A 65 -12.45 8.76 -0.27
N ALA A 66 -12.86 7.66 -0.90
CA ALA A 66 -14.08 6.95 -0.53
C ALA A 66 -14.07 6.57 0.95
N LEU A 67 -12.95 6.03 1.44
CA LEU A 67 -12.79 5.68 2.85
C LEU A 67 -12.84 6.91 3.76
N TYR A 68 -12.21 8.02 3.38
CA TYR A 68 -12.25 9.27 4.13
C TYR A 68 -13.68 9.81 4.29
N THR A 69 -14.45 9.82 3.20
CA THR A 69 -15.88 10.20 3.18
C THR A 69 -16.71 9.29 4.09
N LEU A 70 -16.55 7.97 3.94
CA LEU A 70 -17.30 6.98 4.72
C LEU A 70 -16.96 7.04 6.22
N MET A 71 -15.74 7.46 6.55
CA MET A 71 -15.31 7.76 7.92
C MET A 71 -15.79 9.13 8.42
N LYS A 72 -16.64 9.85 7.66
CA LYS A 72 -17.15 11.18 7.97
C LYS A 72 -16.02 12.18 8.27
N SER A 73 -14.92 12.09 7.52
CA SER A 73 -13.76 12.96 7.66
C SER A 73 -13.05 12.91 9.03
N ARG A 74 -13.32 11.88 9.85
CA ARG A 74 -12.81 11.77 11.23
C ARG A 74 -11.33 11.41 11.33
N PHE A 75 -10.80 10.67 10.37
CA PHE A 75 -9.43 10.14 10.40
C PHE A 75 -8.72 10.48 9.09
N PRO A 76 -7.50 11.05 9.12
CA PRO A 76 -6.70 11.15 7.91
C PRO A 76 -6.41 9.76 7.34
N VAL A 77 -6.33 9.69 6.00
CA VAL A 77 -5.96 8.49 5.26
C VAL A 77 -4.67 8.77 4.52
N TRP A 78 -3.60 8.05 4.87
CA TRP A 78 -2.27 8.20 4.26
C TRP A 78 -1.92 6.96 3.45
N ILE A 79 -1.32 7.17 2.29
CA ILE A 79 -0.89 6.11 1.38
C ILE A 79 0.61 6.27 1.13
N ILE A 80 1.40 5.27 1.50
CA ILE A 80 2.85 5.29 1.30
C ILE A 80 3.22 4.58 0.00
N SER A 81 3.93 5.25 -0.90
CA SER A 81 4.57 4.58 -2.02
C SER A 81 5.71 3.68 -1.52
N HIS A 82 5.96 2.57 -2.20
CA HIS A 82 7.18 1.79 -1.95
C HIS A 82 8.44 2.64 -2.24
N ALA A 83 9.51 2.42 -1.47
CA ALA A 83 10.76 3.15 -1.63
C ALA A 83 11.33 2.93 -3.04
N GLY A 84 11.62 4.00 -3.77
CA GLY A 84 12.14 3.94 -5.15
C GLY A 84 11.07 3.76 -6.25
N PHE A 85 9.79 3.82 -5.91
CA PHE A 85 8.67 3.68 -6.85
C PHE A 85 8.04 5.03 -7.23
N SER A 86 8.65 6.14 -6.82
CA SER A 86 8.29 7.46 -7.27
C SER A 86 9.54 8.30 -7.43
N VAL A 87 9.56 9.16 -8.45
CA VAL A 87 10.59 10.17 -8.64
C VAL A 87 10.01 11.49 -8.18
N THR A 88 10.70 12.18 -7.26
CA THR A 88 10.27 13.52 -6.85
C THR A 88 10.30 14.46 -8.05
N PRO A 89 9.18 15.11 -8.40
CA PRO A 89 9.18 16.12 -9.45
C PRO A 89 10.14 17.26 -9.10
N LYS A 90 10.83 17.83 -10.10
CA LYS A 90 11.87 18.85 -9.89
C LYS A 90 11.36 20.12 -9.19
N ASP A 91 10.07 20.41 -9.32
CA ASP A 91 9.37 21.54 -8.69
C ASP A 91 8.93 21.26 -7.25
N LYS A 92 9.03 20.00 -6.78
CA LYS A 92 8.64 19.60 -5.43
C LYS A 92 9.85 19.57 -4.50
N LYS A 93 9.64 19.98 -3.25
CA LYS A 93 10.65 19.92 -2.19
C LYS A 93 10.55 18.59 -1.45
N VAL A 94 11.71 17.99 -1.16
CA VAL A 94 11.82 16.92 -0.18
C VAL A 94 11.78 17.54 1.21
N LEU A 95 10.80 17.13 2.00
CA LEU A 95 10.56 17.60 3.37
C LEU A 95 11.41 16.80 4.36
N ALA A 96 11.84 17.47 5.42
CA ALA A 96 12.45 16.83 6.57
C ALA A 96 11.37 16.09 7.39
N ALA A 97 11.74 14.96 7.98
CA ALA A 97 10.86 14.25 8.89
C ALA A 97 10.80 14.97 10.25
N PRO A 98 9.65 14.93 10.96
CA PRO A 98 9.55 15.51 12.30
C PRO A 98 10.55 14.94 13.31
N GLN A 99 10.91 13.66 13.19
CA GLN A 99 11.98 13.02 13.96
C GLN A 99 13.09 12.54 13.02
N GLU A 100 14.16 13.32 12.89
CA GLU A 100 15.21 13.08 11.91
C GLU A 100 16.01 11.79 12.16
N GLU A 101 16.31 11.47 13.44
CA GLU A 101 17.14 10.32 13.81
C GLU A 101 16.59 8.98 13.27
N SER A 102 15.27 8.79 13.31
CA SER A 102 14.63 7.57 12.83
C SER A 102 14.58 7.42 11.31
N ASN A 103 14.72 8.52 10.56
CA ASN A 103 14.53 8.53 9.11
C ASN A 103 15.85 8.63 8.32
N ALA A 104 16.91 9.15 8.94
CA ALA A 104 18.18 9.45 8.28
C ALA A 104 19.05 8.21 8.00
N GLN A 105 18.86 7.11 8.74
CA GLN A 105 19.66 5.91 8.55
C GLN A 105 19.35 5.24 7.20
N LYS A 106 20.40 4.98 6.41
CA LYS A 106 20.26 4.26 5.13
C LYS A 106 19.84 2.82 5.40
N ILE A 107 18.77 2.38 4.76
CA ILE A 107 18.27 1.01 4.88
C ILE A 107 19.00 0.13 3.89
N GLU A 108 19.53 -1.00 4.37
CA GLU A 108 20.11 -2.03 3.53
C GLU A 108 19.03 -2.66 2.64
N ASP A 109 19.35 -2.84 1.36
CA ASP A 109 18.42 -3.41 0.36
C ASP A 109 17.02 -2.77 0.40
N VAL A 110 16.96 -1.43 0.52
CA VAL A 110 15.71 -0.65 0.66
C VAL A 110 14.65 -0.96 -0.42
N TYR A 111 15.08 -1.43 -1.60
CA TYR A 111 14.18 -1.79 -2.70
C TYR A 111 13.66 -3.23 -2.63
N GLY A 112 14.33 -4.12 -1.87
CA GLY A 112 13.92 -5.49 -1.65
C GLY A 112 12.88 -5.64 -0.56
N LEU A 113 12.36 -6.85 -0.34
CA LEU A 113 11.19 -7.09 0.52
C LEU A 113 11.42 -6.63 1.97
N ASN A 114 12.54 -7.03 2.59
CA ASN A 114 12.84 -6.63 3.97
C ASN A 114 13.16 -5.14 4.08
N GLY A 115 13.90 -4.57 3.12
CA GLY A 115 14.18 -3.13 3.12
C GLY A 115 12.90 -2.29 2.93
N GLN A 116 11.93 -2.78 2.14
CA GLN A 116 10.61 -2.19 2.06
C GLN A 116 9.86 -2.26 3.39
N ILE A 117 10.00 -3.32 4.20
CA ILE A 117 9.40 -3.38 5.54
C ILE A 117 10.05 -2.35 6.47
N GLU A 118 11.39 -2.34 6.55
CA GLU A 118 12.14 -1.38 7.37
C GLU A 118 11.84 0.06 6.97
N HIS A 119 11.60 0.31 5.69
CA HIS A 119 11.21 1.63 5.18
C HIS A 119 9.89 2.12 5.76
N LYS A 120 8.87 1.26 5.88
CA LYS A 120 7.58 1.65 6.49
C LYS A 120 7.75 1.85 8.00
N ILE A 121 8.59 1.04 8.64
CA ILE A 121 8.92 1.17 10.05
C ILE A 121 9.58 2.52 10.35
N ALA A 122 10.63 2.87 9.59
CA ALA A 122 11.32 4.14 9.69
C ALA A 122 10.36 5.32 9.48
N PHE A 123 9.54 5.25 8.41
CA PHE A 123 8.56 6.29 8.12
C PHE A 123 7.55 6.48 9.27
N LEU A 124 6.97 5.38 9.77
CA LEU A 124 5.98 5.44 10.85
C LEU A 124 6.59 6.01 12.14
N ARG A 125 7.79 5.57 12.52
CA ARG A 125 8.52 6.12 13.68
C ARG A 125 8.75 7.63 13.53
N ALA A 126 9.12 8.06 12.33
CA ALA A 126 9.47 9.46 12.09
C ALA A 126 8.26 10.42 11.98
N HIS A 127 7.08 9.92 11.65
CA HIS A 127 5.90 10.75 11.29
C HIS A 127 4.65 10.51 12.15
N VAL A 128 4.60 9.44 12.95
CA VAL A 128 3.42 9.09 13.75
C VAL A 128 3.76 9.09 15.24
N PRO A 129 3.15 9.99 16.04
CA PRO A 129 3.38 10.01 17.48
C PRO A 129 2.67 8.83 18.17
N LYS A 130 3.19 8.44 19.34
CA LYS A 130 2.73 7.25 20.08
C LYS A 130 1.29 7.32 20.58
N ASP A 131 0.71 8.51 20.67
CA ASP A 131 -0.67 8.73 21.10
C ASP A 131 -1.70 8.61 19.95
N VAL A 132 -1.25 8.46 18.70
CA VAL A 132 -2.11 8.26 17.53
C VAL A 132 -2.27 6.76 17.25
N LYS A 133 -3.52 6.30 17.18
CA LYS A 133 -3.84 4.89 16.94
C LYS A 133 -3.86 4.55 15.45
N LEU A 134 -3.04 3.58 15.04
CA LEU A 134 -2.97 3.14 13.64
C LEU A 134 -4.13 2.20 13.28
N ILE A 135 -4.70 2.41 12.10
CA ILE A 135 -5.50 1.45 11.36
C ILE A 135 -4.70 1.12 10.10
N LEU A 136 -4.12 -0.07 10.04
CA LEU A 136 -3.30 -0.50 8.90
C LEU A 136 -4.19 -1.14 7.83
N ILE A 137 -3.97 -0.80 6.57
CA ILE A 137 -4.60 -1.47 5.44
C ILE A 137 -3.48 -1.92 4.50
N GLY A 138 -3.21 -3.23 4.49
CA GLY A 138 -2.32 -3.84 3.51
C GLY A 138 -3.12 -4.34 2.31
N HIS A 139 -2.59 -4.17 1.11
CA HIS A 139 -3.10 -4.83 -0.09
C HIS A 139 -2.00 -5.69 -0.72
N SER A 140 -2.31 -6.93 -1.13
CA SER A 140 -1.35 -7.82 -1.80
C SER A 140 -0.07 -7.94 -0.95
N VAL A 141 1.13 -7.72 -1.49
CA VAL A 141 2.38 -7.77 -0.70
C VAL A 141 2.39 -6.79 0.48
N GLY A 142 1.62 -5.70 0.39
CA GLY A 142 1.41 -4.78 1.50
C GLY A 142 0.82 -5.46 2.74
N THR A 143 0.11 -6.59 2.60
CA THR A 143 -0.36 -7.38 3.75
C THR A 143 0.77 -8.09 4.47
N TYR A 144 1.73 -8.66 3.73
CA TYR A 144 2.95 -9.24 4.28
C TYR A 144 3.75 -8.17 5.03
N MET A 145 3.96 -7.01 4.38
CA MET A 145 4.63 -5.88 5.02
C MET A 145 3.91 -5.42 6.29
N THR A 146 2.58 -5.36 6.27
CA THR A 146 1.75 -4.97 7.43
C THR A 146 1.97 -5.90 8.62
N LEU A 147 1.98 -7.23 8.40
CA LEU A 147 2.24 -8.21 9.47
C LEU A 147 3.62 -7.99 10.13
N HIS A 148 4.67 -7.79 9.32
CA HIS A 148 6.01 -7.57 9.85
C HIS A 148 6.21 -6.20 10.50
N VAL A 149 5.55 -5.15 9.99
CA VAL A 149 5.50 -3.83 10.66
C VAL A 149 4.86 -3.97 12.04
N MET A 150 3.73 -4.69 12.16
CA MET A 150 3.06 -4.90 13.44
C MET A 150 3.95 -5.61 14.47
N LYS A 151 4.71 -6.64 14.04
CA LYS A 151 5.66 -7.35 14.92
C LYS A 151 6.81 -6.47 15.41
N ARG A 152 7.27 -5.53 14.56
CA ARG A 152 8.51 -4.75 14.80
C ARG A 152 8.28 -3.34 15.37
N VAL A 153 7.04 -2.85 15.36
CA VAL A 153 6.66 -1.50 15.83
C VAL A 153 5.61 -1.59 16.95
N LEU A 154 5.99 -2.21 18.06
CA LEU A 154 5.12 -2.44 19.22
C LEU A 154 4.82 -1.14 19.99
N GLU A 155 5.67 -0.12 19.82
CA GLU A 155 5.53 1.19 20.45
C GLU A 155 4.43 2.07 19.84
N LEU A 156 3.95 1.75 18.64
CA LEU A 156 2.82 2.44 18.01
C LEU A 156 1.53 1.62 18.15
N PRO A 157 0.47 2.19 18.74
CA PRO A 157 -0.73 1.41 19.03
C PRO A 157 -1.52 1.11 17.75
N VAL A 158 -1.50 -0.14 17.31
CA VAL A 158 -2.35 -0.62 16.20
C VAL A 158 -3.73 -1.03 16.74
N ALA A 159 -4.79 -0.41 16.22
CA ALA A 159 -6.18 -0.76 16.49
C ALA A 159 -6.59 -2.02 15.75
N HIS A 160 -6.41 -2.01 14.43
CA HIS A 160 -6.78 -3.07 13.51
C HIS A 160 -5.84 -3.05 12.31
N ALA A 161 -5.68 -4.21 11.69
CA ALA A 161 -5.08 -4.33 10.38
C ALA A 161 -6.02 -5.10 9.44
N PHE A 162 -6.30 -4.50 8.29
CA PHE A 162 -7.07 -5.09 7.21
C PHE A 162 -6.11 -5.59 6.14
N LEU A 163 -6.14 -6.89 5.88
CA LEU A 163 -5.26 -7.57 4.96
C LEU A 163 -6.06 -7.95 3.72
N LEU A 164 -6.09 -7.05 2.74
CA LEU A 164 -6.86 -7.16 1.51
C LEU A 164 -6.09 -7.95 0.47
N PHE A 165 -6.68 -9.05 -0.02
CA PHE A 165 -6.09 -9.96 -1.00
C PHE A 165 -4.68 -10.43 -0.58
N PRO A 166 -4.56 -11.12 0.57
CA PRO A 166 -3.28 -11.26 1.27
C PRO A 166 -2.31 -12.21 0.56
N THR A 167 -1.21 -11.66 0.03
CA THR A 167 -0.09 -12.46 -0.51
C THR A 167 0.98 -12.64 0.57
N ILE A 168 0.72 -13.59 1.47
CA ILE A 168 1.54 -13.84 2.67
C ILE A 168 2.18 -15.23 2.68
N GLU A 169 1.94 -16.03 1.65
CA GLU A 169 2.43 -17.40 1.53
C GLU A 169 2.37 -17.88 0.08
N ARG A 170 3.18 -18.89 -0.23
CA ARG A 170 3.15 -19.70 -1.47
C ARG A 170 3.03 -18.86 -2.75
N MET A 171 3.67 -17.69 -2.77
CA MET A 171 3.40 -16.69 -3.80
C MET A 171 3.78 -17.19 -5.19
N SER A 172 4.94 -17.82 -5.34
CA SER A 172 5.39 -18.43 -6.60
C SER A 172 4.61 -19.70 -7.00
N GLU A 173 3.88 -20.32 -6.07
CA GLU A 173 3.04 -21.50 -6.34
C GLU A 173 1.60 -21.13 -6.77
N SER A 174 1.19 -19.88 -6.52
CA SER A 174 -0.10 -19.35 -6.96
C SER A 174 -0.21 -19.38 -8.50
N PRO A 175 -1.42 -19.43 -9.08
CA PRO A 175 -1.63 -19.39 -10.53
C PRO A 175 -0.84 -18.27 -11.21
N ASN A 176 -0.96 -17.02 -10.73
CA ASN A 176 -0.24 -15.88 -11.30
C ASN A 176 1.26 -15.94 -10.98
N GLY A 177 1.63 -16.39 -9.79
CA GLY A 177 3.03 -16.56 -9.38
C GLY A 177 3.81 -17.52 -10.27
N LYS A 178 3.20 -18.64 -10.65
CA LYS A 178 3.81 -19.62 -11.57
C LYS A 178 4.16 -19.00 -12.91
N PHE A 179 3.29 -18.16 -13.45
CA PHE A 179 3.53 -17.45 -14.70
C PHE A 179 4.52 -16.29 -14.54
N ALA A 180 4.44 -15.53 -13.44
CA ALA A 180 5.26 -14.34 -13.23
C ALA A 180 6.69 -14.64 -12.79
N THR A 181 6.92 -15.74 -12.06
CA THR A 181 8.22 -16.07 -11.45
C THR A 181 9.37 -16.14 -12.47
N PRO A 182 9.25 -16.81 -13.63
CA PRO A 182 10.33 -16.80 -14.62
C PRO A 182 10.69 -15.39 -15.08
N PHE A 183 9.69 -14.53 -15.35
CA PHE A 183 9.93 -13.16 -15.81
C PHE A 183 10.58 -12.28 -14.75
N LEU A 184 10.11 -12.37 -13.50
CA LEU A 184 10.59 -11.55 -12.40
C LEU A 184 11.93 -12.04 -11.83
N CYS A 185 12.20 -13.34 -11.85
CA CYS A 185 13.43 -13.89 -11.26
C CYS A 185 14.55 -14.09 -12.29
N GLN A 186 14.24 -14.62 -13.48
CA GLN A 186 15.24 -15.01 -14.47
C GLN A 186 15.44 -13.92 -15.53
N PHE A 187 14.35 -13.33 -16.03
CA PHE A 187 14.40 -12.31 -17.10
C PHE A 187 14.44 -10.86 -16.61
N ARG A 188 14.57 -10.60 -15.29
CA ARG A 188 14.52 -9.23 -14.76
C ARG A 188 15.59 -8.30 -15.35
N TYR A 189 16.81 -8.80 -15.56
CA TYR A 189 17.88 -7.97 -16.14
C TYR A 189 17.59 -7.59 -17.59
N LEU A 190 16.89 -8.47 -18.32
CA LEU A 190 16.38 -8.14 -19.65
C LEU A 190 15.29 -7.05 -19.57
N LEU A 191 14.39 -7.12 -18.58
CA LEU A 191 13.41 -6.05 -18.32
C LEU A 191 14.10 -4.73 -17.95
N TYR A 192 15.20 -4.77 -17.20
CA TYR A 192 15.97 -3.56 -16.84
C TYR A 192 16.60 -2.94 -18.09
N ALA A 193 17.28 -3.76 -18.89
CA ALA A 193 17.92 -3.31 -20.13
C ALA A 193 16.89 -2.75 -21.12
N THR A 194 15.78 -3.45 -21.35
CA THR A 194 14.75 -3.02 -22.31
C THR A 194 14.03 -1.77 -21.84
N SER A 195 13.62 -1.69 -20.57
CA SER A 195 12.98 -0.48 -20.03
C SER A 195 13.91 0.73 -20.07
N TYR A 196 15.20 0.54 -19.76
CA TYR A 196 16.19 1.61 -19.87
C TYR A 196 16.36 2.07 -21.32
N LEU A 197 16.61 1.16 -22.25
CA LEU A 197 16.82 1.49 -23.67
C LEU A 197 15.59 2.15 -24.31
N LEU A 198 14.37 1.72 -23.94
CA LEU A 198 13.14 2.26 -24.50
C LEU A 198 12.74 3.60 -23.88
N PHE A 199 12.75 3.71 -22.54
CA PHE A 199 12.13 4.84 -21.85
C PHE A 199 13.12 5.90 -21.35
N LYS A 200 14.42 5.58 -21.21
CA LYS A 200 15.42 6.59 -20.84
C LYS A 200 15.59 7.70 -21.89
N PRO A 201 15.68 7.42 -23.21
CA PRO A 201 15.79 8.48 -24.21
C PRO A 201 14.44 9.13 -24.53
N CYS A 202 13.33 8.54 -24.10
CA CYS A 202 11.99 9.01 -24.40
C CYS A 202 11.64 10.28 -23.59
N PRO A 203 11.33 11.41 -24.26
CA PRO A 203 10.89 12.63 -23.60
C PRO A 203 9.69 12.43 -22.65
N GLU A 204 9.64 13.16 -21.54
CA GLU A 204 8.57 13.06 -20.54
C GLU A 204 7.17 13.33 -21.12
N VAL A 205 7.07 14.22 -22.12
CA VAL A 205 5.81 14.52 -22.83
C VAL A 205 5.29 13.28 -23.57
N ILE A 206 6.19 12.53 -24.23
CA ILE A 206 5.83 11.33 -24.97
C ILE A 206 5.46 10.21 -23.99
N LYS A 207 6.22 10.02 -22.90
CA LYS A 207 5.85 9.07 -21.84
C LYS A 207 4.47 9.39 -21.26
N SER A 208 4.22 10.65 -20.94
CA SER A 208 2.92 11.11 -20.43
C SER A 208 1.79 10.83 -21.40
N PHE A 209 2.00 11.08 -22.71
CA PHE A 209 1.03 10.76 -23.75
C PHE A 209 0.76 9.24 -23.85
N ILE A 210 1.81 8.41 -23.81
CA ILE A 210 1.67 6.94 -23.80
C ILE A 210 0.86 6.48 -22.58
N ILE A 211 1.18 6.99 -21.39
CA ILE A 211 0.46 6.65 -20.15
C ILE A 211 -1.00 7.05 -20.26
N GLN A 212 -1.30 8.28 -20.66
CA GLN A 212 -2.69 8.75 -20.80
C GLN A 212 -3.47 7.91 -21.80
N LYS A 213 -2.86 7.54 -22.94
CA LYS A 213 -3.48 6.69 -23.94
C LYS A 213 -3.75 5.28 -23.40
N LEU A 214 -2.77 4.66 -22.73
CA LEU A 214 -2.92 3.33 -22.13
C LEU A 214 -4.00 3.34 -21.04
N MET A 215 -3.99 4.33 -20.14
CA MET A 215 -5.00 4.47 -19.09
C MET A 215 -6.39 4.69 -19.68
N GLY A 216 -6.50 5.54 -20.72
CA GLY A 216 -7.75 5.76 -21.44
C GLY A 216 -8.27 4.49 -22.13
N GLN A 217 -7.41 3.69 -22.74
CA GLN A 217 -7.79 2.40 -23.33
C GLN A 217 -8.25 1.38 -22.29
N MET A 218 -7.69 1.43 -21.08
CA MET A 218 -8.09 0.59 -19.95
C MET A 218 -9.27 1.17 -19.16
N ASN A 219 -9.82 2.34 -19.56
CA ASN A 219 -10.84 3.09 -18.83
C ASN A 219 -10.45 3.48 -17.38
N ILE A 220 -9.16 3.50 -17.06
CA ILE A 220 -8.66 3.85 -15.73
C ILE A 220 -8.57 5.39 -15.63
N LYS A 221 -9.32 5.97 -14.70
CA LYS A 221 -9.26 7.40 -14.38
C LYS A 221 -8.37 7.63 -13.17
N LEU A 222 -7.20 8.22 -13.39
CA LEU A 222 -6.30 8.63 -12.32
C LEU A 222 -6.43 10.13 -12.09
N GLU A 223 -6.62 10.52 -10.84
CA GLU A 223 -6.68 11.93 -10.45
C GLU A 223 -5.28 12.57 -10.36
N LEU A 224 -4.26 11.76 -10.06
CA LEU A 224 -2.87 12.19 -10.02
C LEU A 224 -2.11 11.62 -11.22
N PRO A 225 -1.20 12.40 -11.82
CA PRO A 225 -0.40 11.93 -12.93
C PRO A 225 0.50 10.77 -12.49
N LEU A 226 0.49 9.68 -13.26
CA LEU A 226 1.29 8.49 -13.02
C LEU A 226 2.61 8.54 -13.81
N THR A 227 3.40 9.60 -13.62
CA THR A 227 4.65 9.81 -14.38
C THR A 227 5.72 8.75 -14.10
N ASP A 228 5.63 8.08 -12.96
CA ASP A 228 6.62 7.13 -12.46
C ASP A 228 6.58 5.77 -13.18
N ILE A 229 5.42 5.37 -13.74
CA ILE A 229 5.23 4.01 -14.28
C ILE A 229 6.13 3.69 -15.49
N LEU A 230 6.58 4.70 -16.22
CA LEU A 230 7.51 4.55 -17.34
C LEU A 230 8.93 5.01 -16.99
N GLN A 231 9.23 5.27 -15.72
CA GLN A 231 10.61 5.54 -15.29
C GLN A 231 11.37 4.22 -15.16
N PRO A 232 12.50 4.03 -15.89
CA PRO A 232 13.25 2.77 -15.86
C PRO A 232 13.66 2.35 -14.45
N PHE A 233 14.02 3.32 -13.59
CA PHE A 233 14.37 3.07 -12.20
C PHE A 233 13.21 2.49 -11.39
N CYS A 234 12.01 3.07 -11.50
CA CYS A 234 10.81 2.58 -10.80
C CYS A 234 10.39 1.20 -11.32
N LEU A 235 10.44 0.98 -12.65
CA LEU A 235 10.17 -0.33 -13.26
C LEU A 235 11.15 -1.41 -12.78
N ALA A 236 12.44 -1.08 -12.70
CA ALA A 236 13.46 -2.00 -12.20
C ALA A 236 13.21 -2.36 -10.73
N ASN A 237 12.85 -1.38 -9.89
CA ASN A 237 12.54 -1.61 -8.48
C ASN A 237 11.26 -2.45 -8.30
N ALA A 238 10.22 -2.25 -9.11
CA ALA A 238 9.01 -3.06 -9.12
C ALA A 238 9.28 -4.52 -9.47
N ALA A 239 10.09 -4.76 -10.52
CA ALA A 239 10.49 -6.10 -10.90
C ALA A 239 11.43 -6.74 -9.87
N TYR A 240 12.33 -5.96 -9.26
CA TYR A 240 13.21 -6.44 -8.20
C TYR A 240 12.42 -6.88 -6.96
N LEU A 241 11.52 -6.03 -6.46
CA LEU A 241 10.63 -6.38 -5.35
C LEU A 241 9.77 -7.60 -5.69
N GLY A 242 9.18 -7.64 -6.89
CA GLY A 242 8.41 -8.79 -7.37
C GLY A 242 9.23 -10.09 -7.38
N SER A 243 10.52 -10.02 -7.70
CA SER A 243 11.41 -11.18 -7.62
C SER A 243 11.65 -11.63 -6.17
N GLN A 244 11.81 -10.68 -5.24
CA GLN A 244 11.97 -10.98 -3.81
C GLN A 244 10.68 -11.57 -3.23
N GLU A 245 9.52 -11.06 -3.63
CA GLU A 245 8.20 -11.60 -3.27
C GLU A 245 8.10 -13.09 -3.64
N MET A 246 8.42 -13.46 -4.89
CA MET A 246 8.34 -14.86 -5.36
C MET A 246 9.27 -15.81 -4.59
N VAL A 247 10.43 -15.31 -4.14
CA VAL A 247 11.47 -16.10 -3.48
C VAL A 247 11.28 -16.19 -1.96
N GLN A 248 10.83 -15.10 -1.32
CA GLN A 248 10.79 -14.99 0.14
C GLN A 248 9.39 -15.28 0.72
N ILE A 249 8.31 -14.97 -0.02
CA ILE A 249 6.93 -15.17 0.46
C ILE A 249 6.49 -16.61 0.15
N VAL A 250 7.10 -17.55 0.86
CA VAL A 250 6.89 -18.99 0.69
C VAL A 250 6.05 -19.54 1.82
N LYS A 251 6.52 -19.42 3.07
CA LYS A 251 5.80 -19.89 4.26
C LYS A 251 5.09 -18.73 4.97
N ARG A 252 3.82 -18.95 5.33
CA ARG A 252 3.05 -18.04 6.18
C ARG A 252 3.70 -17.94 7.58
N ASP A 253 3.85 -16.73 8.10
CA ASP A 253 4.31 -16.51 9.49
C ASP A 253 3.13 -16.66 10.46
N ASP A 254 2.82 -17.91 10.81
CA ASP A 254 1.72 -18.25 11.72
C ASP A 254 1.92 -17.70 13.13
N ASP A 255 3.16 -17.48 13.57
CA ASP A 255 3.45 -16.93 14.90
C ASP A 255 3.02 -15.46 14.99
N ILE A 256 3.36 -14.64 13.98
CA ILE A 256 2.88 -13.25 13.90
C ILE A 256 1.35 -13.22 13.83
N ILE A 257 0.76 -14.08 13.00
CA ILE A 257 -0.69 -14.11 12.83
C ILE A 257 -1.36 -14.46 14.16
N LYS A 258 -0.89 -15.49 14.85
CA LYS A 258 -1.42 -15.91 16.15
C LYS A 258 -1.32 -14.80 17.19
N GLU A 259 -0.17 -14.11 17.25
CA GLU A 259 0.08 -13.01 18.18
C GLU A 259 -0.92 -11.85 17.98
N PHE A 260 -1.21 -11.48 16.73
CA PHE A 260 -2.05 -10.34 16.40
C PHE A 260 -3.49 -10.68 16.00
N LEU A 261 -3.86 -11.97 15.98
CA LEU A 261 -5.12 -12.50 15.42
C LEU A 261 -6.37 -11.67 15.76
N PRO A 262 -6.59 -11.22 17.03
CA PRO A 262 -7.78 -10.44 17.38
C PRO A 262 -7.89 -9.08 16.66
N LYS A 263 -6.78 -8.54 16.16
CA LYS A 263 -6.70 -7.26 15.45
C LYS A 263 -6.67 -7.40 13.93
N LEU A 264 -6.42 -8.61 13.42
CA LEU A 264 -6.30 -8.88 11.99
C LEU A 264 -7.66 -9.19 11.39
N LYS A 265 -7.93 -8.66 10.19
CA LYS A 265 -9.01 -9.10 9.31
C LYS A 265 -8.45 -9.44 7.94
N PHE A 266 -8.72 -10.65 7.46
CA PHE A 266 -8.25 -11.13 6.16
C PHE A 266 -9.41 -11.12 5.17
N TYR A 267 -9.18 -10.60 3.97
CA TYR A 267 -10.17 -10.58 2.90
C TYR A 267 -9.60 -11.18 1.63
N TYR A 268 -10.02 -12.40 1.29
CA TYR A 268 -9.57 -13.12 0.10
C TYR A 268 -10.50 -12.90 -1.08
N GLY A 269 -9.97 -12.90 -2.30
CA GLY A 269 -10.77 -12.85 -3.53
C GLY A 269 -11.14 -14.25 -4.04
N LYS A 270 -12.40 -14.45 -4.44
CA LYS A 270 -12.87 -15.74 -4.99
C LYS A 270 -12.21 -16.11 -6.32
N THR A 271 -11.82 -15.12 -7.10
CA THR A 271 -11.16 -15.25 -8.41
C THR A 271 -9.68 -14.83 -8.36
N ASP A 272 -9.09 -14.76 -7.17
CA ASP A 272 -7.74 -14.25 -6.99
C ASP A 272 -6.67 -15.25 -7.43
N GLY A 273 -5.89 -14.88 -8.45
CA GLY A 273 -4.80 -15.68 -8.98
C GLY A 273 -3.49 -15.61 -8.18
N TRP A 274 -3.38 -14.70 -7.20
CA TRP A 274 -2.21 -14.56 -6.33
C TRP A 274 -2.43 -15.20 -4.95
N CYS A 275 -3.65 -15.14 -4.41
CA CYS A 275 -4.04 -15.84 -3.19
C CYS A 275 -5.34 -16.63 -3.39
N PRO A 276 -5.28 -17.83 -3.98
CA PRO A 276 -6.46 -18.64 -4.32
C PRO A 276 -7.33 -19.02 -3.12
N VAL A 277 -8.57 -19.43 -3.40
CA VAL A 277 -9.55 -19.90 -2.37
C VAL A 277 -8.96 -20.97 -1.45
N LYS A 278 -8.09 -21.85 -1.96
CA LYS A 278 -7.38 -22.83 -1.14
C LYS A 278 -6.60 -22.19 0.02
N TYR A 279 -5.99 -21.03 -0.18
CA TYR A 279 -5.23 -20.35 0.87
C TYR A 279 -6.15 -19.76 1.93
N TYR A 280 -7.33 -19.28 1.52
CA TYR A 280 -8.42 -18.91 2.44
C TYR A 280 -8.89 -20.10 3.28
N GLU A 281 -9.10 -21.27 2.66
CA GLU A 281 -9.52 -22.49 3.35
C GLU A 281 -8.48 -22.97 4.37
N ASP A 282 -7.20 -23.02 3.96
CA ASP A 282 -6.08 -23.35 4.85
C ASP A 282 -6.01 -22.37 6.03
N MET A 283 -6.10 -21.07 5.76
CA MET A 283 -6.10 -20.01 6.79
C MET A 283 -7.26 -20.17 7.77
N LYS A 284 -8.46 -20.47 7.28
CA LYS A 284 -9.65 -20.66 8.13
C LYS A 284 -9.57 -21.95 8.96
N LYS A 285 -8.92 -22.99 8.42
CA LYS A 285 -8.66 -24.23 9.14
C LYS A 285 -7.67 -24.04 10.29
N ASP A 286 -6.59 -23.29 10.04
CA ASP A 286 -5.52 -23.10 11.03
C ASP A 286 -5.89 -22.06 12.10
N PHE A 287 -6.73 -21.07 11.76
CA PHE A 287 -7.21 -20.02 12.66
C PHE A 287 -8.75 -19.90 12.63
N PRO A 288 -9.50 -20.90 13.14
CA PRO A 288 -10.96 -20.93 13.05
C PRO A 288 -11.65 -19.72 13.70
N GLU A 289 -11.08 -19.20 14.79
CA GLU A 289 -11.51 -18.01 15.52
C GLU A 289 -11.12 -16.68 14.83
N GLY A 290 -10.32 -16.73 13.77
CA GLY A 290 -9.86 -15.57 13.04
C GLY A 290 -10.96 -14.86 12.23
N ASN A 291 -10.84 -13.54 12.10
CA ASN A 291 -11.68 -12.72 11.23
C ASN A 291 -11.25 -12.88 9.76
N ILE A 292 -11.58 -14.02 9.16
CA ILE A 292 -11.14 -14.40 7.82
C ILE A 292 -12.36 -14.52 6.92
N TYR A 293 -12.36 -13.80 5.80
CA TYR A 293 -13.50 -13.66 4.90
C TYR A 293 -13.11 -13.92 3.45
N LEU A 294 -14.07 -14.44 2.68
CA LEU A 294 -13.97 -14.60 1.23
C LEU A 294 -14.92 -13.61 0.53
N CYS A 295 -14.44 -12.98 -0.54
CA CYS A 295 -15.21 -12.02 -1.33
C CYS A 295 -16.24 -12.72 -2.21
N GLU A 296 -17.52 -12.67 -1.82
CA GLU A 296 -18.62 -13.17 -2.67
C GLU A 296 -19.00 -12.22 -3.80
N LYS A 297 -18.55 -10.97 -3.77
CA LYS A 297 -18.85 -9.95 -4.80
C LYS A 297 -18.00 -10.08 -6.07
N GLY A 298 -17.05 -11.03 -6.10
CA GLY A 298 -16.17 -11.22 -7.26
C GLY A 298 -15.18 -10.06 -7.48
N ILE A 299 -14.86 -9.29 -6.44
CA ILE A 299 -13.89 -8.18 -6.55
C ILE A 299 -12.51 -8.77 -6.87
N PRO A 300 -11.83 -8.29 -7.94
CA PRO A 300 -10.53 -8.80 -8.34
C PRO A 300 -9.44 -8.34 -7.37
N HIS A 301 -8.29 -9.02 -7.43
CA HIS A 301 -7.08 -8.67 -6.67
C HIS A 301 -6.73 -7.18 -6.78
N ALA A 302 -6.63 -6.67 -8.02
CA ALA A 302 -6.37 -5.26 -8.30
C ALA A 302 -7.62 -4.38 -8.15
N PHE A 303 -8.31 -4.47 -7.01
CA PHE A 303 -9.57 -3.75 -6.74
C PHE A 303 -9.46 -2.23 -6.93
N VAL A 304 -8.26 -1.67 -6.74
CA VAL A 304 -8.00 -0.23 -6.86
C VAL A 304 -8.30 0.33 -8.24
N LEU A 305 -8.36 -0.52 -9.27
CA LEU A 305 -8.64 -0.10 -10.64
C LEU A 305 -10.11 0.27 -10.85
N ASP A 306 -11.04 -0.54 -10.34
CA ASP A 306 -12.47 -0.41 -10.66
C ASP A 306 -13.42 -0.57 -9.47
N PHE A 307 -12.94 -1.03 -8.31
CA PHE A 307 -13.75 -1.41 -7.14
C PHE A 307 -13.34 -0.66 -5.86
N SER A 308 -12.74 0.53 -6.02
CA SER A 308 -12.28 1.36 -4.91
C SER A 308 -13.42 1.75 -3.95
N GLN A 309 -14.59 2.11 -4.47
CA GLN A 309 -15.73 2.52 -3.64
C GLN A 309 -16.33 1.35 -2.85
N GLU A 310 -16.47 0.19 -3.49
CA GLU A 310 -17.00 -1.03 -2.90
C GLU A 310 -16.08 -1.55 -1.80
N MET A 311 -14.76 -1.56 -2.06
CA MET A 311 -13.78 -1.98 -1.07
C MET A 311 -13.74 -1.00 0.11
N ALA A 312 -13.81 0.31 -0.15
CA ALA A 312 -13.86 1.32 0.90
C ALA A 312 -15.11 1.16 1.78
N THR A 313 -16.26 0.83 1.19
CA THR A 313 -17.51 0.54 1.90
C THR A 313 -17.35 -0.64 2.85
N ILE A 314 -16.78 -1.76 2.37
CA ILE A 314 -16.54 -2.95 3.19
C ILE A 314 -15.60 -2.63 4.37
N VAL A 315 -14.48 -1.96 4.10
CA VAL A 315 -13.52 -1.59 5.16
C VAL A 315 -14.14 -0.61 6.16
N ALA A 316 -14.90 0.37 5.68
CA ALA A 316 -15.60 1.34 6.52
C ALA A 316 -16.62 0.66 7.46
N GLU A 317 -17.40 -0.28 6.96
CA GLU A 317 -18.31 -1.08 7.76
C GLU A 317 -17.58 -1.83 8.87
N TRP A 318 -16.42 -2.45 8.57
CA TRP A 318 -15.63 -3.13 9.59
C TRP A 318 -15.02 -2.18 10.63
N ILE A 319 -14.63 -0.97 10.24
CA ILE A 319 -14.11 0.04 11.19
C ILE A 319 -15.22 0.54 12.13
N ASN A 320 -16.45 0.66 11.61
CA ASN A 320 -17.61 1.20 12.33
C ASN A 320 -18.31 0.14 13.22
N ASN A 321 -18.47 -1.10 12.75
CA ASN A 321 -19.18 -2.20 13.44
C ASN A 321 -18.32 -2.88 14.52
N ARG A 322 -17.66 -2.09 15.37
CA ARG A 322 -16.89 -2.61 16.51
C ARG A 322 -17.84 -3.31 17.48
N PRO A 323 -17.56 -4.53 17.97
CA PRO A 323 -18.20 -4.96 19.19
C PRO A 323 -17.85 -3.94 20.30
N PRO A 324 -18.81 -3.57 21.16
CA PRO A 324 -18.56 -2.60 22.22
C PRO A 324 -17.37 -3.04 23.08
N ARG A 325 -16.52 -2.09 23.48
CA ARG A 325 -15.45 -2.36 24.45
C ARG A 325 -16.10 -2.97 25.70
N LYS A 326 -15.66 -4.17 26.09
CA LYS A 326 -15.93 -4.67 27.44
C LYS A 326 -15.21 -3.79 28.46
#